data_AF-A0A9E3FUM3-F1
#
_entry.id   AF-A0A9E3FUM3-F1
#
_cell.length_a   1.000
_cell.length_b   1.000
_cell.length_c   1.000
_cell.angle_alpha   90.00
_cell.angle_beta   90.00
_cell.angle_gamma   90.00
#
_symmetry.space_group_name_H-M   'P 1'
#
loop_
_entity.id
_entity.type
_entity.pdbx_description
1 polymer ?
#
loop_
_entity_poly.entity_id
_entity_poly.type
_entity_poly.pdbx_seq_one_letter_code
_entity_poly.pdbx_strand_id
1 'polypeptide(L)'
;MLRLTRMQLGFDDIIDARVETEPMPDDPAAPSCRLGLMTKSAAVPLTTGYEPSRERYEAMREAVLDAIFVDRRRPAAADPIHMLVKEGRIIDAVSMLRVREGIDLKTARERVKALQNAPDP
;
A
#
# COMPACT_ATOMS: atom_id res chain seq x y z
N MET A 1 12.13 -7.75 -27.22
CA MET A 1 10.84 -8.33 -27.64
C MET A 1 9.93 -8.34 -26.40
N LEU A 2 8.96 -7.43 -26.30
CA LEU A 2 8.05 -7.38 -25.15
C LEU A 2 7.03 -8.52 -25.29
N ARG A 3 7.02 -9.45 -24.32
CA ARG A 3 6.02 -10.53 -24.25
C ARG A 3 4.76 -9.94 -23.61
N LEU A 4 3.76 -9.64 -24.43
CA LEU A 4 2.46 -9.17 -23.96
C LEU A 4 1.66 -10.34 -23.40
N THR A 5 1.63 -10.45 -22.07
CA THR A 5 0.70 -11.35 -21.39
C THR A 5 -0.63 -10.63 -21.23
N ARG A 6 -1.71 -11.18 -21.79
CA ARG A 6 -3.07 -10.68 -21.53
C ARG A 6 -3.70 -11.51 -20.42
N MET A 7 -4.25 -10.83 -19.44
CA MET A 7 -5.03 -11.43 -18.37
C MET A 7 -6.37 -10.72 -18.28
N GLN A 8 -7.44 -11.47 -18.05
CA GLN A 8 -8.77 -10.94 -17.82
C GLN A 8 -9.12 -11.14 -16.35
N LEU A 9 -9.50 -10.06 -15.67
CA LEU A 9 -9.94 -10.08 -14.28
C LEU A 9 -11.37 -9.59 -14.20
N GLY A 10 -12.21 -10.32 -13.47
CA GLY A 10 -13.53 -9.81 -13.09
C GLY A 10 -13.38 -8.71 -12.05
N PHE A 11 -14.15 -7.64 -12.16
CA PHE A 11 -14.09 -6.54 -11.18
C PHE A 11 -14.44 -6.99 -9.76
N ASP A 12 -15.27 -8.03 -9.60
CA ASP A 12 -15.62 -8.57 -8.29
C ASP A 12 -14.47 -9.32 -7.62
N ASP A 13 -13.43 -9.68 -8.37
CA ASP A 13 -12.22 -10.29 -7.83
C ASP A 13 -11.18 -9.27 -7.40
N ILE A 14 -11.34 -8.00 -7.79
CA ILE A 14 -10.47 -6.90 -7.38
C ILE A 14 -10.99 -6.35 -6.07
N ILE A 15 -10.14 -6.40 -5.05
CA ILE A 15 -10.46 -5.95 -3.68
C ILE A 15 -9.83 -4.59 -3.36
N ASP A 16 -8.73 -4.23 -4.02
CA ASP A 16 -8.01 -2.97 -3.81
C ASP A 16 -7.02 -2.71 -4.97
N ALA A 17 -6.49 -1.49 -5.02
CA ALA A 17 -5.29 -1.16 -5.77
C ALA A 17 -4.27 -0.59 -4.77
N ARG A 18 -2.99 -0.99 -4.87
CA ARG A 18 -1.95 -0.57 -3.90
C ARG A 18 -0.71 -0.08 -4.59
N VAL A 19 -0.09 0.91 -3.94
CA VAL A 19 1.29 1.31 -4.21
C VAL A 19 2.17 0.39 -3.38
N GLU A 20 2.85 -0.53 -4.06
CA GLU A 20 3.82 -1.43 -3.44
C GLU A 20 5.16 -0.71 -3.37
N THR A 21 5.82 -0.73 -2.21
CA THR A 21 7.11 -0.07 -2.00
C THR A 21 8.18 -1.10 -1.69
N GLU A 22 9.29 -1.03 -2.42
CA GLU A 22 10.51 -1.77 -2.10
C GLU A 22 11.66 -0.78 -1.84
N PRO A 23 12.53 -1.05 -0.84
CA PRO A 23 13.73 -0.25 -0.62
C PRO A 23 14.67 -0.39 -1.83
N MET A 24 15.23 0.72 -2.31
CA MET A 24 16.27 0.64 -3.34
C MET A 24 17.56 0.09 -2.75
N PRO A 25 18.32 -0.72 -3.51
CA PRO A 25 19.66 -1.15 -3.10
C PRO A 25 20.61 0.04 -2.88
N ASP A 26 20.47 1.07 -3.71
CA ASP A 26 21.40 2.20 -3.77
C ASP A 26 20.99 3.40 -2.88
N ASP A 27 19.71 3.52 -2.56
CA ASP A 27 19.18 4.56 -1.66
C ASP A 27 17.99 4.04 -0.85
N PRO A 28 18.22 3.50 0.36
CA PRO A 28 17.16 3.02 1.23
C PRO A 28 16.18 4.11 1.66
N ALA A 29 16.55 5.39 1.55
CA ALA A 29 15.70 6.53 1.90
C ALA A 29 14.74 6.94 0.76
N ALA A 30 15.00 6.50 -0.47
CA ALA A 30 14.14 6.72 -1.64
C ALA A 30 13.44 5.39 -2.05
N PRO A 31 12.30 5.03 -1.43
CA PRO A 31 11.62 3.80 -1.77
C PRO A 31 11.14 3.83 -3.23
N SER A 32 11.43 2.77 -3.97
CA SER A 32 10.86 2.62 -5.31
C SER A 32 9.46 2.03 -5.21
N CYS A 33 8.57 2.55 -6.03
CA CYS A 33 7.14 2.29 -5.96
C CYS A 33 6.66 1.63 -7.26
N ARG A 34 5.72 0.69 -7.17
CA ARG A 34 4.97 0.19 -8.33
C ARG A 34 3.48 0.14 -8.01
N LEU A 35 2.63 0.14 -9.04
CA LEU A 35 1.20 -0.06 -8.85
C LEU A 35 0.84 -1.54 -9.02
N GLY A 36 0.06 -2.06 -8.08
CA GLY A 36 -0.51 -3.41 -8.15
C GLY A 36 -2.02 -3.41 -7.91
N LEU A 37 -2.74 -4.30 -8.60
CA LEU A 37 -4.11 -4.67 -8.23
C LEU A 37 -4.08 -5.80 -7.22
N MET A 38 -4.79 -5.61 -6.11
CA MET A 38 -5.03 -6.68 -5.16
C MET A 38 -6.28 -7.41 -5.60
N THR A 39 -6.12 -8.71 -5.86
CA THR A 39 -7.25 -9.62 -6.09
C THR A 39 -7.44 -10.51 -4.88
N LYS A 40 -8.57 -11.23 -4.83
CA LYS A 40 -8.82 -12.25 -3.80
C LYS A 40 -7.74 -13.34 -3.74
N SER A 41 -7.04 -13.59 -4.85
CA SER A 41 -6.07 -14.68 -4.97
C SER A 41 -4.61 -14.23 -4.90
N ALA A 42 -4.30 -13.03 -5.42
CA ALA A 42 -2.92 -12.53 -5.50
C ALA A 42 -2.85 -11.03 -5.80
N ALA A 43 -1.66 -10.45 -5.58
CA ALA A 43 -1.28 -9.16 -6.12
C ALA A 43 -0.86 -9.29 -7.59
N VAL A 44 -1.37 -8.40 -8.44
CA VAL A 44 -1.09 -8.36 -9.88
C VAL A 44 -0.44 -7.03 -10.22
N PRO A 45 0.81 -7.01 -10.72
CA PRO A 45 1.47 -5.75 -11.08
C PRO A 45 0.79 -5.10 -12.28
N LEU A 46 0.48 -3.81 -12.16
CA LEU A 46 -0.02 -2.96 -13.25
C LEU A 46 1.09 -2.21 -13.98
N THR A 47 2.24 -2.01 -13.32
CA THR A 47 3.41 -1.38 -13.93
C THR A 47 4.55 -2.37 -14.09
N THR A 48 5.39 -2.15 -15.11
CA THR A 48 6.46 -3.07 -15.50
C THR A 48 7.62 -3.11 -14.50
N GLY A 49 7.79 -2.06 -13.71
CA GLY A 49 8.86 -1.97 -12.72
C GLY A 49 8.52 -1.01 -11.60
N TYR A 50 9.49 -0.86 -10.70
CA TYR A 50 9.46 0.09 -9.60
C TYR A 50 10.14 1.39 -10.04
N GLU A 51 9.54 2.55 -9.73
CA GLU A 51 10.09 3.88 -10.00
C GLU A 51 10.00 4.78 -8.75
N PRO A 52 10.92 5.75 -8.55
CA PRO A 52 10.99 6.58 -7.36
C PRO A 52 10.02 7.77 -7.41
N SER A 53 8.71 7.52 -7.60
CA SER A 53 7.70 8.58 -7.72
C SER A 53 6.40 8.25 -6.99
N ARG A 54 6.46 8.21 -5.66
CA ARG A 54 5.33 7.83 -4.80
C ARG A 54 4.05 8.63 -5.09
N GLU A 55 4.16 9.95 -5.18
CA GLU A 55 3.01 10.86 -5.45
C GLU A 55 2.27 10.48 -6.74
N ARG A 56 3.02 10.19 -7.82
CA ARG A 56 2.44 9.77 -9.10
C ARG A 56 1.70 8.44 -8.97
N TYR A 57 2.29 7.46 -8.27
CA TYR A 57 1.65 6.16 -8.07
C TYR A 57 0.42 6.23 -7.17
N GLU A 58 0.42 7.12 -6.18
CA GLU A 58 -0.76 7.40 -5.36
C GLU A 58 -1.87 8.04 -6.22
N ALA A 59 -1.55 9.05 -7.04
CA ALA A 59 -2.54 9.62 -7.96
C ALA A 59 -3.09 8.58 -8.96
N MET A 60 -2.24 7.70 -9.50
CA MET A 60 -2.67 6.61 -10.37
C MET A 60 -3.55 5.59 -9.64
N ARG A 61 -3.22 5.25 -8.39
CA ARG A 61 -4.04 4.38 -7.54
C ARG A 61 -5.44 4.97 -7.38
N GLU A 62 -5.54 6.26 -7.07
CA GLU A 62 -6.83 6.92 -6.88
C GLU A 62 -7.67 6.86 -8.16
N ALA A 63 -7.08 7.18 -9.32
CA ALA A 63 -7.78 7.09 -10.61
C ALA A 63 -8.23 5.65 -10.95
N VAL A 64 -7.42 4.64 -10.64
CA VAL A 64 -7.77 3.23 -10.85
C VAL A 64 -8.91 2.81 -9.93
N LEU A 65 -8.90 3.23 -8.67
CA LEU A 65 -9.98 2.95 -7.73
C LEU A 65 -11.29 3.61 -8.17
N ASP A 66 -11.24 4.87 -8.61
CA ASP A 66 -12.42 5.56 -9.13
C ASP A 66 -13.00 4.84 -10.36
N ALA A 67 -12.14 4.32 -11.24
CA ALA A 67 -12.58 3.58 -12.43
C ALA A 67 -13.19 2.19 -12.10
N ILE A 68 -12.63 1.47 -11.13
CA ILE A 68 -13.08 0.10 -10.79
C ILE A 68 -14.29 0.13 -9.86
N PHE A 69 -14.36 1.09 -8.95
CA PHE A 69 -15.35 1.15 -7.87
C PHE A 69 -16.39 2.26 -8.06
N VAL A 70 -16.58 2.81 -9.26
CA VAL A 70 -17.52 3.92 -9.55
C VAL A 70 -18.93 3.73 -8.97
N ASP A 71 -19.48 2.51 -9.02
CA ASP A 71 -20.81 2.16 -8.50
C ASP A 71 -20.75 1.21 -7.30
N ARG A 72 -19.59 1.13 -6.64
CA ARG A 72 -19.29 0.12 -5.62
C ARG A 72 -18.71 0.77 -4.37
N ARG A 73 -18.76 0.04 -3.26
CA ARG A 73 -18.04 0.48 -2.06
C ARG A 73 -16.54 0.44 -2.35
N ARG A 74 -15.91 1.61 -2.34
CA ARG A 74 -14.46 1.74 -2.43
C ARG A 74 -13.81 1.09 -1.20
N PRO A 75 -12.71 0.33 -1.37
CA PRO A 75 -11.91 -0.12 -0.23
C PRO A 75 -11.40 1.11 0.55
N ALA A 76 -11.42 1.03 1.87
CA ALA A 76 -10.81 2.06 2.70
C ALA A 76 -9.34 2.19 2.30
N ALA A 77 -8.83 3.42 2.19
CA ALA A 77 -7.41 3.63 1.94
C ALA A 77 -6.62 2.84 2.99
N ALA A 78 -5.71 1.97 2.54
CA ALA A 78 -4.88 1.18 3.43
C ALA A 78 -4.13 2.14 4.36
N ASP A 79 -4.35 2.03 5.67
CA ASP A 79 -3.71 2.93 6.62
C ASP A 79 -2.18 2.73 6.51
N PRO A 80 -1.41 3.77 6.16
CA PRO A 80 0.04 3.66 6.03
C PRO A 80 0.71 3.09 7.28
N ILE A 81 0.13 3.34 8.46
CA ILE A 81 0.62 2.83 9.74
C ILE A 81 0.40 1.31 9.82
N HIS A 82 -0.76 0.81 9.39
CA HIS A 82 -1.00 -0.64 9.30
C HIS A 82 -0.06 -1.32 8.31
N MET A 83 0.23 -0.68 7.17
CA MET A 83 1.18 -1.22 6.18
C MET A 83 2.59 -1.34 6.78
N LEU A 84 3.09 -0.27 7.42
CA LEU A 84 4.39 -0.28 8.09
C LEU A 84 4.46 -1.34 9.20
N VAL A 85 3.35 -1.55 9.93
CA VAL A 85 3.26 -2.61 10.93
C VAL A 85 3.36 -3.99 10.32
N LYS A 86 2.63 -4.25 9.22
CA LYS A 86 2.64 -5.51 8.49
C LYS A 86 4.01 -5.83 7.89
N GLU A 87 4.73 -4.81 7.43
CA GLU A 87 6.11 -4.93 6.92
C GLU A 87 7.17 -5.08 8.03
N GLY A 88 6.79 -5.08 9.31
CA GLY A 88 7.71 -5.15 10.44
C GLY A 88 8.50 -3.85 10.69
N ARG A 89 8.16 -2.76 9.99
CA ARG A 89 8.77 -1.43 10.10
C ARG A 89 8.20 -0.64 11.28
N ILE A 90 8.34 -1.21 12.48
CA ILE A 90 7.67 -0.74 13.69
C ILE A 90 8.13 0.67 14.10
N ILE A 91 9.40 0.99 13.94
CA ILE A 91 9.95 2.31 14.29
C ILE A 91 9.33 3.40 13.40
N ASP A 92 9.17 3.11 12.12
CA ASP A 92 8.57 4.03 11.15
C ASP A 92 7.07 4.21 11.42
N ALA A 93 6.36 3.10 11.71
CA ALA A 93 4.95 3.13 12.10
C ALA A 93 4.71 4.00 13.35
N VAL A 94 5.56 3.83 14.38
CA VAL A 94 5.50 4.62 15.62
C VAL A 94 5.79 6.09 15.34
N SER A 95 6.82 6.38 14.55
CA SER A 95 7.20 7.76 14.23
C SER A 95 6.08 8.47 13.46
N MET A 96 5.47 7.79 12.49
CA MET A 96 4.35 8.31 11.71
C MET A 96 3.10 8.54 12.57
N LEU A 97 2.76 7.60 13.46
CA LEU A 97 1.61 7.73 14.35
C LEU A 97 1.74 8.94 15.29
N ARG A 98 2.95 9.20 15.81
CA ARG A 98 3.23 10.38 16.64
C ARG A 98 3.04 11.69 15.89
N VAL A 99 3.53 11.77 14.66
CA VAL A 99 3.39 12.98 13.84
C VAL A 99 1.92 13.21 13.48
N ARG A 100 1.19 12.14 13.14
CA ARG A 100 -0.21 12.21 12.72
C ARG A 100 -1.15 12.61 13.85
N GLU A 101 -0.95 12.08 15.06
CA GLU A 101 -1.89 12.25 16.17
C GLU A 101 -1.37 13.18 17.29
N GLY A 102 -0.12 13.64 17.21
CA GLY A 102 0.48 14.50 18.24
C GLY A 102 0.70 13.80 19.58
N ILE A 103 0.80 12.47 19.60
CA ILE A 103 0.93 11.67 20.83
C ILE A 103 2.39 11.40 21.23
N ASP A 104 2.58 11.04 22.50
CA ASP A 104 3.89 10.67 23.02
C ASP A 104 4.39 9.31 22.50
N LEU A 105 5.69 9.06 22.71
CA LEU A 105 6.34 7.85 22.23
C LEU A 105 5.77 6.57 22.85
N LYS A 106 5.40 6.62 24.13
CA LYS A 106 4.89 5.45 24.86
C LYS A 106 3.54 5.03 24.30
N THR A 107 2.62 5.98 24.19
CA THR A 107 1.27 5.81 23.64
C THR A 107 1.33 5.32 22.19
N ALA A 108 2.23 5.90 21.38
CA ALA A 108 2.40 5.46 19.99
C ALA A 108 2.91 4.01 19.89
N ARG A 109 3.89 3.61 20.71
CA ARG A 109 4.37 2.22 20.75
C ARG A 109 3.29 1.24 21.18
N GLU A 110 2.50 1.60 22.19
CA GLU A 110 1.41 0.75 22.68
C GLU A 110 0.34 0.54 21.60
N ARG A 111 -0.05 1.61 20.88
CA ARG A 111 -1.00 1.51 19.76
C ARG A 111 -0.45 0.67 18.62
N VAL A 112 0.79 0.93 18.18
CA VAL A 112 1.41 0.13 17.12
C VAL A 112 1.53 -1.35 17.52
N LYS A 113 1.84 -1.65 18.78
CA LYS A 113 1.85 -3.02 19.29
C LYS A 113 0.46 -3.65 19.30
N ALA A 114 -0.59 -2.88 19.59
CA ALA A 114 -1.96 -3.38 19.47
C ALA A 114 -2.30 -3.72 18.01
N LEU A 115 -1.85 -2.90 17.04
CA LEU A 115 -2.02 -3.19 15.61
C LEU A 115 -1.29 -4.46 15.17
N GLN A 116 -0.11 -4.77 15.74
CA GLN A 116 0.61 -6.02 15.46
C GLN A 116 -0.16 -7.28 15.90
N ASN A 117 -0.98 -7.16 16.95
CA ASN A 117 -1.73 -8.27 17.53
C ASN A 117 -3.17 -8.35 17.01
N ALA A 118 -3.62 -7.35 16.25
CA ALA A 118 -4.93 -7.36 15.64
C ALA A 118 -4.93 -8.33 14.45
N PRO A 119 -5.98 -9.15 14.26
CA PRO A 119 -6.16 -9.90 13.02
C PRO A 119 -6.24 -8.91 11.85
N ASP A 120 -5.59 -9.25 10.73
CA ASP A 120 -5.66 -8.46 9.48
C ASP A 120 -7.15 -8.20 9.15
N PRO A 121 -7.56 -6.94 8.93
CA PRO A 121 -8.95 -6.58 8.64
C PRO A 121 -9.45 -7.11 7.29
#